data_AF-A0A7Y3XZ81-F1
#
_entry.id   AF-A0A7Y3XZ81-F1
#
_cell.length_a   1.000
_cell.length_b   1.000
_cell.length_c   1.000
_cell.angle_alpha   90.00
_cell.angle_beta   90.00
_cell.angle_gamma   90.00
#
_symmetry.space_group_name_H-M   'P 1'
#
loop_
_entity.id
_entity.type
_entity.pdbx_description
1 polymer ?
#
loop_
_entity_poly.entity_id
_entity_poly.type
_entity_poly.pdbx_seq_one_letter_code
_entity_poly.pdbx_strand_id
1 'polypeptide(L)'
;MSDFNLSYTMEKKTNKILELKHQLNNTRSNLIIPYGLIGISVCYLILTHNRYADYASFIFTSTNSTISKLKILDFGIIMLLIISYILLRSKIAKYNNLKKSYEILRKDIIHAIDSEFCNCSEKCTCKDTYIKYMEDQGIDLIF
;
A
#
# COMPACT_ATOMS: atom_id res chain seq x y z
N MET A 1 4.64 -27.57 0.04
CA MET A 1 5.40 -27.13 1.22
C MET A 1 6.81 -27.60 0.97
N SER A 2 7.75 -26.69 0.78
CA SER A 2 9.12 -27.04 0.36
C SER A 2 9.89 -27.65 1.53
N ASP A 3 10.36 -28.88 1.36
CA ASP A 3 11.04 -29.68 2.39
C ASP A 3 12.43 -29.12 2.74
N PHE A 4 12.47 -28.16 3.67
CA PHE A 4 13.71 -27.72 4.31
C PHE A 4 13.58 -27.95 5.81
N ASN A 5 14.60 -28.54 6.45
CA ASN A 5 14.67 -28.76 7.91
C ASN A 5 14.94 -27.44 8.65
N LEU A 6 14.03 -26.49 8.52
CA LEU A 6 14.03 -25.24 9.28
C LEU A 6 13.70 -25.55 10.75
N SER A 7 14.29 -24.77 11.65
CA SER A 7 13.78 -24.72 13.03
C SER A 7 12.31 -24.27 13.03
N TYR A 8 11.50 -24.79 13.95
CA TYR A 8 10.09 -24.41 14.12
C TYR A 8 9.89 -22.88 14.21
N THR A 9 10.82 -22.19 14.86
CA THR A 9 10.82 -20.72 14.95
C THR A 9 10.98 -20.05 13.58
N MET A 10 11.81 -20.61 12.70
CA MET A 10 12.04 -20.10 11.35
C MET A 10 10.87 -20.40 10.41
N GLU A 11 10.24 -21.57 10.54
CA GLU A 11 9.02 -21.89 9.79
C GLU A 11 7.90 -20.89 10.10
N LYS A 12 7.68 -20.60 11.39
CA LYS A 12 6.67 -19.62 11.82
C LYS A 12 6.97 -18.21 11.31
N LYS A 13 8.23 -17.78 11.35
CA LYS A 13 8.66 -16.49 10.77
C LYS A 13 8.45 -16.44 9.26
N THR A 14 8.73 -17.54 8.57
CA THR A 14 8.55 -17.68 7.10
C THR A 14 7.09 -17.56 6.69
N ASN A 15 6.20 -18.28 7.37
CA ASN A 15 4.76 -18.17 7.09
C ASN A 15 4.25 -16.74 7.35
N LYS A 16 4.72 -16.10 8.42
CA LYS A 16 4.34 -14.72 8.75
C LYS A 16 4.85 -13.71 7.74
N ILE A 17 6.07 -13.84 7.22
CA ILE A 17 6.60 -12.90 6.21
C ILE A 17 5.92 -13.10 4.85
N LEU A 18 5.58 -14.32 4.47
CA LEU A 18 4.79 -14.62 3.27
C LEU A 18 3.38 -14.01 3.37
N GLU A 19 2.73 -14.17 4.52
CA GLU A 19 1.42 -13.56 4.78
C GLU A 19 1.50 -12.03 4.72
N LEU A 20 2.51 -11.43 5.35
CA LEU A 20 2.73 -9.98 5.28
C LEU A 20 2.95 -9.52 3.85
N LYS A 21 3.74 -10.24 3.05
CA LYS A 21 3.95 -9.92 1.64
C LYS A 21 2.65 -9.99 0.83
N HIS A 22 1.86 -11.04 1.03
CA HIS A 22 0.55 -11.17 0.39
C HIS A 22 -0.38 -10.00 0.78
N GLN A 23 -0.42 -9.64 2.06
CA GLN A 23 -1.18 -8.48 2.55
C GLN A 23 -0.67 -7.15 1.95
N LEU A 24 0.65 -7.02 1.74
CA LEU A 24 1.29 -5.84 1.15
C LEU A 24 0.88 -5.68 -0.32
N ASN A 25 0.94 -6.77 -1.09
CA ASN A 25 0.49 -6.81 -2.49
C ASN A 25 -1.01 -6.53 -2.62
N ASN A 26 -1.83 -7.14 -1.76
CA ASN A 26 -3.26 -6.89 -1.75
C ASN A 26 -3.59 -5.43 -1.38
N THR A 27 -2.90 -4.88 -0.38
CA THR A 27 -3.07 -3.47 0.01
C THR A 27 -2.64 -2.53 -1.13
N ARG A 28 -1.55 -2.85 -1.84
CA ARG A 28 -1.08 -2.10 -3.01
C ARG A 28 -2.11 -2.12 -4.14
N SER A 29 -2.67 -3.28 -4.49
CA SER A 29 -3.74 -3.39 -5.49
C SER A 29 -4.97 -2.58 -5.08
N ASN A 30 -5.34 -2.64 -3.80
CA ASN A 30 -6.46 -1.89 -3.25
C ASN A 30 -6.27 -0.36 -3.20
N LEU A 31 -5.06 0.16 -3.42
CA LEU A 31 -4.82 1.60 -3.59
C LEU A 31 -5.30 2.11 -4.96
N ILE A 32 -5.48 1.24 -5.97
CA ILE A 32 -5.92 1.65 -7.32
C ILE A 32 -7.31 2.32 -7.27
N ILE A 33 -8.20 1.84 -6.40
CA ILE A 33 -9.57 2.35 -6.27
C ILE A 33 -9.60 3.85 -5.87
N PRO A 34 -9.01 4.26 -4.73
CA PRO A 34 -9.00 5.68 -4.37
C PRO A 34 -8.23 6.54 -5.38
N TYR A 35 -7.15 6.03 -5.99
CA TYR A 35 -6.46 6.76 -7.07
C TYR A 35 -7.35 6.99 -8.29
N GLY A 36 -8.11 5.99 -8.71
CA GLY A 36 -9.06 6.11 -9.82
C GLY A 36 -10.17 7.11 -9.53
N LEU A 37 -10.73 7.09 -8.31
CA LEU A 37 -11.74 8.05 -7.88
C LEU A 37 -11.21 9.48 -7.89
N ILE A 38 -10.00 9.71 -7.35
CA ILE A 38 -9.35 11.02 -7.38
C ILE A 38 -9.10 11.45 -8.83
N GLY A 39 -8.61 10.55 -9.68
CA GLY A 39 -8.36 10.83 -11.10
C GLY A 39 -9.60 11.30 -11.84
N ILE A 40 -10.74 10.61 -11.65
CA ILE A 40 -12.02 10.99 -12.26
C ILE A 40 -12.48 12.37 -11.75
N SER A 41 -12.39 12.59 -10.44
CA SER A 41 -12.76 13.88 -9.84
C SER A 41 -11.89 15.02 -10.35
N VAL A 42 -10.58 14.83 -10.45
CA VAL A 42 -9.65 15.84 -10.99
C VAL A 42 -9.97 16.13 -12.46
N CYS A 43 -10.23 15.10 -13.27
CA CYS A 43 -10.65 15.30 -14.67
C CYS A 43 -11.93 16.13 -14.75
N TYR A 44 -12.93 15.84 -13.92
CA TYR A 44 -14.16 16.64 -13.85
C TYR A 44 -13.88 18.10 -13.48
N LEU A 45 -13.05 18.34 -12.46
CA LEU A 45 -12.67 19.70 -12.06
C LEU A 45 -11.97 20.47 -13.18
N ILE A 46 -11.07 19.82 -13.93
CA ILE A 46 -10.38 20.43 -15.08
C ILE A 46 -11.38 20.78 -16.19
N LEU A 47 -12.27 19.85 -16.54
CA LEU A 47 -13.27 20.08 -17.59
C LEU A 47 -14.27 21.19 -17.22
N THR A 48 -14.50 21.41 -15.93
CA THR A 48 -15.44 22.42 -15.42
C THR A 48 -14.74 23.62 -14.76
N HIS A 49 -13.44 23.81 -15.03
CA HIS A 49 -12.60 24.82 -14.36
C HIS A 49 -13.17 26.25 -14.47
N ASN A 50 -13.72 26.62 -15.63
CA ASN A 50 -14.33 27.95 -15.84
C ASN A 50 -15.43 28.24 -14.80
N ARG A 51 -16.26 27.23 -14.50
CA ARG A 51 -17.34 27.37 -13.50
C ARG A 51 -16.78 27.54 -12.09
N TYR A 52 -15.68 26.86 -11.77
CA TYR A 52 -15.03 27.00 -10.47
C TYR A 52 -14.27 28.33 -10.34
N ALA A 53 -13.72 28.86 -11.44
CA ALA A 53 -13.15 30.20 -11.48
C ALA A 53 -14.22 31.28 -11.25
N ASP A 54 -15.42 31.10 -11.84
CA ASP A 54 -16.57 31.96 -11.58
C ASP A 54 -17.06 31.86 -10.12
N TYR A 55 -17.04 30.67 -9.53
CA TYR A 55 -17.34 30.49 -8.09
C TYR A 55 -16.31 31.19 -7.19
N ALA A 56 -15.02 31.13 -7.55
CA ALA A 56 -13.96 31.75 -6.78
C ALA A 56 -13.99 33.28 -6.89
N SER A 57 -14.23 33.83 -8.08
CA SER A 57 -14.32 35.28 -8.31
C SER A 57 -15.51 35.91 -7.58
N PHE A 58 -16.63 35.19 -7.47
CA PHE A 58 -17.81 35.63 -6.72
C PHE A 58 -17.52 35.92 -5.24
N ILE A 59 -16.60 35.20 -4.60
CA ILE A 59 -16.21 35.45 -3.20
C ILE A 59 -15.59 36.86 -3.05
N PHE A 60 -14.97 37.39 -4.11
CA PHE A 60 -14.26 38.67 -4.10
C PHE A 60 -15.02 39.83 -4.77
N THR A 61 -16.04 39.56 -5.60
CA THR A 61 -16.81 40.60 -6.29
C THR A 61 -18.28 40.59 -5.85
N SER A 62 -18.69 41.54 -5.01
CA SER A 62 -20.06 41.66 -4.47
C SER A 62 -21.07 42.29 -5.45
N THR A 63 -21.01 41.96 -6.73
CA THR A 63 -21.97 42.47 -7.72
C THR A 63 -22.91 41.36 -8.16
N ASN A 64 -24.20 41.60 -7.89
CA ASN A 64 -25.40 40.82 -8.23
C ASN A 64 -25.44 40.42 -9.71
N SER A 65 -24.62 39.47 -10.10
CA SER A 65 -24.78 38.72 -11.33
C SER A 65 -25.34 37.36 -10.96
N THR A 66 -26.29 36.92 -11.76
CA THR A 66 -27.09 35.70 -11.65
C THR A 66 -26.20 34.46 -11.82
N ILE A 67 -25.26 34.25 -10.90
CA ILE A 67 -24.24 33.20 -11.03
C ILE A 67 -24.74 31.95 -10.31
N SER A 68 -24.82 30.91 -11.14
CA SER A 68 -25.26 29.54 -10.91
C SER A 68 -24.91 29.04 -9.50
N LYS A 69 -25.93 28.79 -8.67
CA LYS A 69 -25.78 28.00 -7.44
C LYS A 69 -24.89 26.78 -7.73
N LEU A 70 -24.00 26.45 -6.80
CA LEU A 70 -23.20 25.22 -6.86
C LEU A 70 -24.13 24.07 -7.28
N LYS A 71 -23.88 23.46 -8.44
CA LYS A 71 -24.81 22.42 -8.90
C LYS A 71 -24.69 21.25 -7.93
N ILE A 72 -25.79 20.54 -7.69
CA ILE A 72 -25.83 19.35 -6.81
C ILE A 72 -24.69 18.36 -7.15
N LEU A 73 -24.34 18.27 -8.44
CA LEU A 73 -23.26 17.42 -8.93
C LEU A 73 -21.87 17.87 -8.46
N ASP A 74 -21.61 19.18 -8.38
CA ASP A 74 -20.32 19.72 -7.91
C ASP A 74 -20.12 19.46 -6.41
N PHE A 75 -21.21 19.56 -5.63
CA PHE A 75 -21.20 19.17 -4.21
C PHE A 75 -20.88 17.68 -4.06
N GLY A 76 -21.50 16.83 -4.89
CA GLY A 76 -21.23 15.40 -4.94
C GLY A 76 -19.76 15.09 -5.24
N ILE A 77 -19.15 15.78 -6.21
CA ILE A 77 -17.73 15.59 -6.58
C ILE A 77 -16.79 16.03 -5.45
N ILE A 78 -17.06 17.15 -4.78
CA ILE A 78 -16.26 17.61 -3.64
C ILE A 78 -16.33 16.61 -2.49
N MET A 79 -17.53 16.11 -2.15
CA MET A 79 -17.69 15.09 -1.11
C MET A 79 -16.99 13.78 -1.49
N LEU A 80 -17.05 13.37 -2.76
CA LEU A 80 -16.34 12.20 -3.26
C LEU A 80 -14.81 12.36 -3.14
N LEU A 81 -14.28 13.56 -3.43
CA LEU A 81 -12.87 13.89 -3.21
C LEU A 81 -12.48 13.76 -1.75
N ILE A 82 -13.26 14.33 -0.82
CA ILE A 82 -12.99 14.24 0.62
C ILE A 82 -12.98 12.78 1.08
N ILE A 83 -13.99 12.00 0.69
CA ILE A 83 -14.09 10.58 1.06
C ILE A 83 -12.91 9.80 0.47
N SER A 84 -12.59 9.99 -0.81
CA SER A 84 -11.47 9.31 -1.48
C SER A 84 -10.13 9.64 -0.82
N TYR A 85 -9.93 10.89 -0.39
CA TYR A 85 -8.74 11.32 0.33
C TYR A 85 -8.62 10.65 1.71
N ILE A 86 -9.71 10.60 2.48
CA ILE A 86 -9.73 9.91 3.79
C ILE A 86 -9.42 8.42 3.62
N LEU A 87 -10.04 7.77 2.64
CA LEU A 87 -9.78 6.36 2.32
C LEU A 87 -8.33 6.13 1.90
N LEU A 88 -7.78 7.01 1.06
CA LEU A 88 -6.39 6.93 0.62
C LEU A 88 -5.44 7.05 1.81
N ARG A 89 -5.63 8.05 2.68
CA ARG A 89 -4.80 8.26 3.86
C ARG A 89 -4.81 7.06 4.79
N SER A 90 -5.98 6.47 5.03
CA SER A 90 -6.13 5.26 5.85
C SER A 90 -5.40 4.07 5.24
N LYS A 91 -5.56 3.84 3.92
CA LYS A 91 -4.86 2.74 3.22
C LYS A 91 -3.35 2.93 3.18
N ILE A 92 -2.86 4.17 3.00
CA ILE A 92 -1.43 4.48 3.05
C ILE A 92 -0.87 4.23 4.45
N ALA A 93 -1.57 4.65 5.51
CA ALA A 93 -1.14 4.38 6.88
C ALA A 93 -1.05 2.86 7.14
N LYS A 94 -2.07 2.10 6.70
CA LYS A 94 -2.05 0.63 6.78
C LYS A 94 -0.89 0.02 6.00
N TYR A 95 -0.65 0.49 4.77
CA TYR A 95 0.46 0.05 3.93
C TYR A 95 1.82 0.32 4.60
N ASN A 96 2.03 1.52 5.15
CA ASN A 96 3.28 1.89 5.81
C ASN A 96 3.52 1.04 7.07
N ASN A 97 2.48 0.77 7.86
CA ASN A 97 2.58 -0.11 9.03
C ASN A 97 2.91 -1.55 8.62
N LEU A 98 2.26 -2.09 7.58
CA LEU A 98 2.56 -3.42 7.04
C LEU A 98 3.99 -3.49 6.49
N LYS A 99 4.43 -2.47 5.77
CA LYS A 99 5.80 -2.36 5.25
C LYS A 99 6.82 -2.32 6.38
N LYS A 100 6.59 -1.54 7.44
CA LYS A 100 7.47 -1.50 8.60
C LYS A 100 7.57 -2.87 9.28
N SER A 101 6.43 -3.54 9.50
CA SER A 101 6.40 -4.88 10.09
C SER A 101 7.10 -5.93 9.21
N TYR A 102 6.93 -5.83 7.89
CA TYR A 102 7.61 -6.68 6.91
C TYR A 102 9.13 -6.45 6.95
N GLU A 103 9.61 -5.21 6.93
CA GLU A 103 11.05 -4.89 6.98
C GLU A 103 11.70 -5.34 8.29
N ILE A 104 11.02 -5.16 9.43
CA ILE A 104 11.50 -5.64 10.73
C ILE A 104 11.64 -7.17 10.69
N LEU A 105 10.59 -7.87 10.25
CA LEU A 105 10.61 -9.34 10.20
C LEU A 105 11.63 -9.86 9.19
N ARG A 106 11.81 -9.17 8.06
CA ARG A 106 12.83 -9.48 7.06
C ARG A 106 14.23 -9.39 7.67
N LYS A 107 14.53 -8.30 8.38
CA LYS A 107 15.81 -8.14 9.09
C LYS A 107 16.00 -9.19 10.18
N ASP A 108 14.96 -9.52 10.93
CA ASP A 108 15.00 -10.58 11.95
C ASP A 108 15.27 -11.96 11.35
N ILE A 109 14.80 -12.22 10.12
CA ILE A 109 15.07 -13.46 9.38
C ILE A 109 16.52 -13.45 8.88
N ILE A 110 17.01 -12.35 8.30
CA ILE A 110 18.41 -12.20 7.87
C ILE A 110 19.37 -12.43 9.04
N HIS A 111 19.13 -11.81 10.20
CA HIS A 111 19.95 -12.04 11.39
C HIS A 111 19.85 -13.49 11.89
N ALA A 112 18.66 -14.11 11.81
CA ALA A 112 18.49 -15.50 12.23
C ALA A 112 19.16 -16.50 11.28
N ILE A 113 19.30 -16.17 10.00
CA ILE A 113 19.99 -16.95 8.96
C ILE A 113 21.49 -17.11 9.24
N ASP A 114 22.09 -16.19 9.99
CA ASP A 114 23.49 -16.26 10.41
C ASP A 114 23.68 -16.94 11.77
N SER A 115 22.57 -17.27 12.46
CA SER A 115 22.54 -18.09 13.69
C SER A 115 21.89 -19.46 13.40
N GLU A 116 21.66 -20.32 14.40
CA GLU A 116 21.11 -21.68 14.26
C GLU A 116 19.79 -21.73 13.43
N PHE A 117 19.94 -21.82 12.12
CA PHE A 117 18.90 -21.60 11.12
C PHE A 117 18.24 -22.92 10.67
N CYS A 118 19.07 -23.95 10.50
CA CYS A 118 18.66 -25.28 10.08
C CYS A 118 18.94 -26.30 11.17
N ASN A 119 18.02 -27.23 11.37
CA ASN A 119 18.16 -28.32 12.32
C ASN A 119 18.88 -29.49 11.62
N CYS A 120 20.18 -29.30 11.33
CA CYS A 120 21.00 -30.29 10.63
C CYS A 120 22.23 -30.68 11.47
N SER A 121 22.58 -31.96 11.49
CA SER A 121 23.78 -32.47 12.20
C SER A 121 25.09 -32.30 11.40
N GLU A 122 25.02 -31.96 10.11
CA GLU A 122 26.17 -31.80 9.19
C GLU A 122 25.98 -30.61 8.23
N LYS A 123 26.99 -30.32 7.37
CA LYS A 123 26.98 -29.24 6.36
C LYS A 123 25.71 -29.27 5.52
N CYS A 124 24.79 -28.35 5.81
CA CYS A 124 23.43 -28.36 5.27
C CYS A 124 23.28 -27.33 4.14
N THR A 125 22.78 -27.76 2.98
CA THR A 125 22.36 -26.87 1.87
C THR A 125 21.03 -26.15 2.16
N CYS A 126 20.46 -26.37 3.35
CA CYS A 126 19.17 -25.81 3.78
C CYS A 126 19.12 -24.26 3.76
N LYS A 127 20.24 -23.57 4.01
CA LYS A 127 20.32 -22.10 3.90
C LYS A 127 20.14 -21.63 2.45
N ASP A 128 20.91 -22.19 1.52
CA ASP A 128 20.86 -21.77 0.11
C ASP A 128 19.51 -22.10 -0.54
N THR A 129 18.94 -23.27 -0.24
CA THR A 129 17.62 -23.64 -0.77
C THR A 129 16.51 -22.78 -0.19
N TYR A 130 16.62 -22.37 1.08
CA TYR A 130 15.68 -21.41 1.67
C TYR A 130 15.79 -20.02 1.06
N ILE A 131 17.02 -19.50 0.87
CA ILE A 131 17.25 -18.20 0.24
C ILE A 131 16.65 -18.20 -1.16
N LYS A 132 16.91 -19.24 -1.95
CA LYS A 132 16.33 -19.41 -3.28
C LYS A 132 14.80 -19.45 -3.26
N TYR A 133 14.20 -20.20 -2.33
CA TYR A 133 12.74 -20.23 -2.18
C TYR A 133 12.16 -18.85 -1.86
N MET A 134 12.83 -18.09 -0.99
CA MET A 134 12.38 -16.75 -0.62
C MET A 134 12.52 -15.77 -1.78
N GLU A 135 13.61 -15.85 -2.56
CA GLU A 135 13.78 -15.10 -3.82
C GLU A 135 12.70 -15.43 -4.86
N ASP A 136 12.34 -16.71 -5.03
CA ASP A 136 11.24 -17.13 -5.92
C ASP A 136 9.89 -16.56 -5.46
N GLN A 137 9.69 -16.42 -4.15
CA GLN A 137 8.55 -15.71 -3.56
C GLN A 137 8.70 -14.19 -3.65
N GLY A 138 9.79 -13.67 -4.25
CA GLY A 138 10.18 -12.27 -4.43
C GLY A 138 10.58 -11.55 -3.14
N ILE A 139 10.96 -12.30 -2.10
CA ILE A 139 11.49 -11.78 -0.85
C ILE A 139 13.01 -11.95 -0.95
N ASP A 140 13.68 -10.86 -1.30
CA ASP A 140 15.14 -10.87 -1.31
C ASP A 140 15.64 -10.97 0.14
N LEU A 141 16.51 -11.94 0.43
CA LEU A 141 17.14 -12.11 1.74
C LEU A 141 18.65 -11.92 1.66
N ILE A 142 19.18 -11.58 0.48
CA ILE A 142 20.58 -11.27 0.24
C ILE A 142 20.77 -9.75 0.38
N PHE A 143 21.93 -9.35 0.87
CA PHE A 143 22.32 -7.95 1.08
C PHE A 143 23.00 -7.38 -0.16
#